data_AF-A0A7R7W3Y5-F1
#
_entry.id   AF-A0A7R7W3Y5-F1
#
_cell.length_a   1.000
_cell.length_b   1.000
_cell.length_c   1.000
_cell.angle_alpha   90.00
_cell.angle_beta   90.00
_cell.angle_gamma   90.00
#
_symmetry.space_group_name_H-M   'P 1'
#
loop_
_entity.id
_entity.type
_entity.pdbx_description
1 polymer ?
#
loop_
_entity_poly.entity_id
_entity_poly.type
_entity_poly.pdbx_seq_one_letter_code
_entity_poly.pdbx_strand_id
1 'polypeptide(L)'
;MYGEHGNKLVQHAKRTQALTHLPPYQTELVRSVAREVRDLDRDVAHLLGPFEGSFNPSQEPAVACALLVDHLCMRRNKRCLLAYHRVRAEKLEELCWNGVDLLEQQLPTADEGAAGASGQGSGGYAAMGTASGNHSSLSPEEEEYFRQYSDLLAAYKGQWTDIDLTGSLEPPKDLFIDVRVLKDAGEIQTEYGYVRHLILLFFSLARIVDRRVGMLTLHIG
;
A
#
# COMPACT_ATOMS: atom_id res chain seq x y z
N MET A 1 12.54 11.36 24.12
CA MET A 1 12.31 10.23 25.05
C MET A 1 12.20 8.95 24.24
N TYR A 2 12.61 7.79 24.78
CA TYR A 2 12.52 6.51 24.06
C TYR A 2 11.08 6.20 23.62
N GLY A 3 10.92 5.65 22.43
CA GLY A 3 9.63 5.18 21.90
C GLY A 3 8.68 6.27 21.38
N GLU A 4 9.11 7.54 21.31
CA GLU A 4 8.29 8.62 20.72
C GLU A 4 8.07 8.40 19.21
N HIS A 5 9.12 8.00 18.48
CA HIS A 5 9.04 7.68 17.06
C HIS A 5 8.06 6.52 16.80
N GLY A 6 8.13 5.48 17.65
CA GLY A 6 7.20 4.34 17.59
C GLY A 6 5.74 4.76 17.81
N ASN A 7 5.48 5.66 18.77
CA ASN A 7 4.12 6.18 19.00
C ASN A 7 3.60 6.99 17.79
N LYS A 8 4.44 7.84 17.18
CA LYS A 8 4.08 8.59 15.96
C LYS A 8 3.74 7.64 14.80
N LEU A 9 4.52 6.58 14.64
CA LEU A 9 4.29 5.56 13.61
C LEU A 9 2.94 4.84 13.80
N VAL A 10 2.62 4.44 15.03
CA VAL A 10 1.34 3.79 15.34
C VAL A 10 0.15 4.75 15.16
N GLN A 11 0.31 6.04 15.49
CA GLN A 11 -0.73 7.03 15.21
C GLN A 11 -0.99 7.17 13.71
N HIS A 12 0.06 7.14 12.89
CA HIS A 12 -0.11 7.12 11.44
C HIS A 12 -0.80 5.83 10.97
N ALA A 13 -0.43 4.66 11.51
CA ALA A 13 -1.12 3.40 11.22
C ALA A 13 -2.62 3.49 11.52
N LYS A 14 -3.00 4.06 12.67
CA LYS A 14 -4.40 4.27 13.05
C LYS A 14 -5.15 5.20 12.08
N ARG A 15 -4.51 6.28 11.61
CA ARG A 15 -5.10 7.14 10.58
C ARG A 15 -5.29 6.40 9.25
N THR A 16 -4.35 5.54 8.89
CA THR A 16 -4.40 4.73 7.67
C THR A 16 -5.59 3.79 7.64
N GLN A 17 -5.99 3.22 8.79
CA GLN A 17 -7.17 2.36 8.86
C GLN A 17 -8.48 3.06 8.48
N ALA A 18 -8.59 4.36 8.77
CA ALA A 18 -9.78 5.16 8.46
C ALA A 18 -9.82 5.66 7.01
N LEU A 19 -8.71 5.58 6.28
CA LEU A 19 -8.60 6.05 4.91
C LEU A 19 -8.94 4.91 3.93
N THR A 20 -9.56 5.29 2.80
CA THR A 20 -9.86 4.38 1.69
C THR A 20 -8.67 4.18 0.75
N HIS A 21 -7.80 5.19 0.64
CA HIS A 21 -6.57 5.12 -0.13
C HIS A 21 -5.36 4.91 0.79
N LEU A 22 -4.31 4.29 0.26
CA LEU A 22 -3.09 4.07 1.02
C LEU A 22 -2.21 5.35 1.00
N PRO A 23 -1.92 5.96 2.17
CA PRO A 23 -1.02 7.09 2.29
C PRO A 23 0.44 6.67 2.02
N PRO A 24 1.35 7.63 1.73
CA PRO A 24 2.74 7.34 1.43
C PRO A 24 3.45 6.63 2.57
N TYR A 25 4.28 5.64 2.21
CA TYR A 25 5.12 4.91 3.14
C TYR A 25 6.13 5.86 3.83
N GLN A 26 6.21 5.79 5.16
CA GLN A 26 7.01 6.74 5.94
C GLN A 26 8.38 6.18 6.30
N THR A 27 9.18 6.00 5.26
CA THR A 27 10.53 5.44 5.30
C THR A 27 11.40 6.05 6.40
N GLU A 28 11.34 7.37 6.57
CA GLU A 28 12.16 8.07 7.55
C GLU A 28 11.79 7.74 9.00
N LEU A 29 10.50 7.58 9.30
CA LEU A 29 10.04 7.15 10.62
C LEU A 29 10.41 5.68 10.89
N VAL A 30 10.27 4.80 9.90
CA VAL A 30 10.67 3.40 10.04
C VAL A 30 12.18 3.28 10.26
N ARG A 31 12.98 4.03 9.48
CA ARG A 31 14.45 4.09 9.63
C ARG A 31 14.87 4.67 10.98
N SER A 32 14.17 5.67 11.51
CA SER A 32 14.50 6.24 12.82
C SER A 32 14.21 5.27 13.96
N VAL A 33 13.06 4.60 13.95
CA VAL A 33 12.74 3.55 14.93
C VAL A 33 13.72 2.37 14.84
N ALA A 34 14.11 1.97 13.62
CA ALA A 34 15.09 0.89 13.44
C ALA A 34 16.49 1.27 13.94
N ARG A 35 16.92 2.53 13.74
CA ARG A 35 18.17 3.05 14.31
C ARG A 35 18.12 3.07 15.83
N GLU A 36 17.02 3.56 16.40
CA GLU A 36 16.80 3.59 17.85
C GLU A 36 16.91 2.18 18.48
N VAL A 37 16.34 1.16 17.83
CA VAL A 37 16.48 -0.24 18.30
C VAL A 37 17.93 -0.72 18.24
N ARG A 38 18.68 -0.40 17.19
CA ARG A 38 20.10 -0.79 17.08
C ARG A 38 20.98 -0.04 18.06
N ASP A 39 20.69 1.22 18.35
CA ASP A 39 21.40 2.01 19.34
C ASP A 39 21.17 1.43 20.75
N LEU A 40 19.92 1.10 21.11
CA LEU A 40 19.61 0.41 22.37
C LEU A 40 20.30 -0.95 22.48
N ASP A 41 20.36 -1.73 21.40
CA ASP A 41 21.05 -3.03 21.38
C ASP A 41 22.57 -2.88 21.58
N ARG A 42 23.17 -1.86 20.96
CA ARG A 42 24.59 -1.51 21.17
C ARG A 42 24.85 -1.08 22.61
N ASP A 43 23.96 -0.28 23.20
CA ASP A 43 24.09 0.16 24.59
C ASP A 43 23.98 -1.02 25.56
N VAL A 44 23.05 -1.95 25.34
CA VAL A 44 22.95 -3.22 26.07
C VAL A 44 24.23 -4.05 25.94
N ALA A 45 24.81 -4.15 24.75
CA ALA A 45 26.07 -4.87 24.53
C ALA A 45 27.25 -4.21 25.28
N HIS A 46 27.32 -2.87 25.31
CA HIS A 46 28.33 -2.15 26.09
C HIS A 46 28.17 -2.35 27.60
N LEU A 47 26.94 -2.35 28.11
CA LEU A 47 26.66 -2.60 29.53
C LEU A 47 27.02 -4.03 29.94
N LEU A 48 26.83 -5.01 29.04
CA LEU A 48 27.13 -6.41 29.31
C LEU A 48 28.59 -6.80 29.05
N GLY A 49 29.33 -6.01 28.25
CA GLY A 49 30.74 -6.26 27.90
C GLY A 49 31.66 -6.58 29.09
N PRO A 50 31.57 -5.84 30.22
CA PRO A 50 32.39 -6.11 31.41
C PRO A 50 32.13 -7.46 32.10
N PHE A 51 30.98 -8.10 31.87
CA PHE A 51 30.55 -9.27 32.64
C PHE A 51 30.85 -10.61 31.95
N GLU A 52 31.27 -10.63 30.68
CA GLU A 52 31.53 -11.85 29.88
C GLU A 52 30.40 -12.92 29.93
N GLY A 53 29.16 -12.50 30.21
CA GLY A 53 28.02 -13.39 30.43
C GLY A 53 27.83 -13.89 31.88
N SER A 54 28.83 -13.76 32.76
CA SER A 54 28.70 -13.96 34.21
C SER A 54 28.04 -12.74 34.89
N PHE A 55 26.86 -12.37 34.40
CA PHE A 55 26.06 -11.28 34.99
C PHE A 55 25.18 -11.83 36.11
N ASN A 56 25.34 -11.29 37.34
CA ASN A 56 24.48 -11.64 38.46
C ASN A 56 23.57 -10.45 38.84
N PRO A 57 22.26 -10.51 38.53
CA PRO A 57 21.32 -9.41 38.78
C PRO A 57 21.24 -8.96 40.24
N SER A 58 21.51 -9.85 41.20
CA SER A 58 21.44 -9.56 42.63
C SER A 58 22.63 -8.75 43.14
N GLN A 59 23.77 -8.80 42.45
CA GLN A 59 24.98 -8.06 42.83
C GLN A 59 24.93 -6.62 42.31
N GLU A 60 24.32 -6.41 41.14
CA GLU A 60 24.21 -5.09 40.51
C GLU A 60 22.76 -4.79 40.07
N PRO A 61 21.87 -4.47 41.03
CA PRO A 61 20.46 -4.23 40.72
C PRO A 61 20.24 -3.01 39.81
N ALA A 62 21.12 -2.01 39.84
CA ALA A 62 21.05 -0.83 38.98
C ALA A 62 21.24 -1.18 37.49
N VAL A 63 22.25 -1.99 37.17
CA VAL A 63 22.50 -2.46 35.80
C VAL A 63 21.40 -3.40 35.34
N ALA A 64 20.92 -4.29 36.22
CA ALA A 64 19.79 -5.17 35.92
C ALA A 64 18.52 -4.39 35.54
N CYS A 65 18.22 -3.29 36.25
CA CYS A 65 17.10 -2.42 35.92
C CYS A 65 17.29 -1.72 34.57
N ALA A 66 18.49 -1.20 34.28
CA ALA A 66 18.79 -0.55 33.01
C ALA A 66 18.59 -1.52 31.83
N LEU A 67 19.19 -2.71 31.92
CA LEU A 67 19.04 -3.77 30.90
C LEU A 67 17.58 -4.17 30.68
N LEU A 68 16.79 -4.26 31.76
CA LEU A 68 15.36 -4.56 31.65
C LEU A 68 14.61 -3.44 30.93
N VAL A 69 14.87 -2.18 31.28
CA VAL A 69 14.23 -1.02 30.64
C VAL A 69 14.58 -0.99 29.14
N ASP A 70 15.85 -1.15 28.78
CA ASP A 70 16.30 -1.15 27.38
C ASP A 70 15.68 -2.30 26.60
N HIS A 71 15.62 -3.50 27.19
CA HIS A 71 14.96 -4.66 26.60
C HIS A 71 13.46 -4.42 26.35
N LEU A 72 12.76 -3.83 27.32
CA LEU A 72 11.34 -3.50 27.18
C LEU A 72 11.12 -2.40 26.11
N CYS A 73 12.00 -1.41 26.04
CA CYS A 73 11.99 -0.36 25.01
C CYS A 73 12.19 -0.95 23.60
N MET A 74 13.17 -1.84 23.41
CA MET A 74 13.38 -2.54 22.14
C MET A 74 12.16 -3.36 21.72
N ARG A 75 11.57 -4.13 22.65
CA ARG A 75 10.35 -4.90 22.38
C ARG A 75 9.16 -4.02 22.03
N ARG A 76 9.04 -2.85 22.66
CA ARG A 76 7.99 -1.87 22.33
C ARG A 76 8.18 -1.35 20.90
N ASN A 77 9.40 -0.93 20.54
CA ASN A 77 9.69 -0.42 19.19
C ASN A 77 9.44 -1.48 18.11
N LYS A 78 9.87 -2.74 18.36
CA LYS A 78 9.56 -3.87 17.46
C LYS A 78 8.05 -4.09 17.28
N ARG A 79 7.27 -4.03 18.37
CA ARG A 79 5.81 -4.14 18.29
C ARG A 79 5.17 -3.01 17.48
N CYS A 80 5.63 -1.77 17.66
CA CYS A 80 5.15 -0.63 16.89
C CYS A 80 5.44 -0.78 15.39
N LEU A 81 6.63 -1.24 15.01
CA LEU A 81 6.99 -1.51 13.62
C LEU A 81 6.10 -2.58 13.00
N LEU A 82 5.96 -3.73 13.68
CA LEU A 82 5.13 -4.83 13.18
C LEU A 82 3.66 -4.43 13.06
N ALA A 83 3.13 -3.66 14.01
CA ALA A 83 1.77 -3.15 13.93
C ALA A 83 1.55 -2.23 12.71
N TYR A 84 2.50 -1.32 12.44
CA TYR A 84 2.44 -0.46 11.26
C TYR A 84 2.44 -1.26 9.95
N HIS A 85 3.39 -2.19 9.80
CA HIS A 85 3.48 -3.02 8.60
C HIS A 85 2.27 -3.95 8.44
N ARG A 86 1.76 -4.52 9.53
CA ARG A 86 0.55 -5.37 9.52
C ARG A 86 -0.65 -4.60 8.97
N VAL A 87 -0.90 -3.38 9.47
CA VAL A 87 -2.02 -2.55 9.01
C VAL A 87 -1.91 -2.20 7.54
N ARG A 88 -0.69 -1.93 7.05
CA ARG A 88 -0.47 -1.65 5.63
C ARG A 88 -0.65 -2.90 4.77
N ALA A 89 -0.14 -4.05 5.19
CA ALA A 89 -0.35 -5.32 4.51
C ALA A 89 -1.84 -5.67 4.40
N GLU A 90 -2.61 -5.55 5.49
CA GLU A 90 -4.07 -5.76 5.47
C GLU A 90 -4.77 -4.86 4.43
N LYS A 91 -4.34 -3.61 4.30
CA LYS A 91 -4.88 -2.68 3.30
C LYS A 91 -4.47 -3.05 1.88
N LEU A 92 -3.24 -3.50 1.66
CA LEU A 92 -2.78 -3.98 0.35
C LEU A 92 -3.55 -5.24 -0.07
N GLU A 93 -3.73 -6.18 0.85
CA GLU A 93 -4.53 -7.38 0.62
C GLU A 93 -5.97 -7.00 0.25
N GLU A 94 -6.60 -6.09 0.99
CA GLU A 94 -7.95 -5.57 0.68
C GLU A 94 -8.05 -4.99 -0.74
N LEU A 95 -7.02 -4.25 -1.18
CA LEU A 95 -6.94 -3.69 -2.53
C LEU A 95 -6.80 -4.79 -3.61
N CYS A 96 -6.01 -5.84 -3.34
CA CYS A 96 -5.93 -7.01 -4.21
C CYS A 96 -7.29 -7.71 -4.39
N TRP A 97 -8.03 -7.89 -3.29
CA TRP A 97 -9.35 -8.53 -3.32
C TRP A 97 -10.39 -7.67 -4.04
N ASN A 98 -10.34 -6.35 -3.88
CA ASN A 98 -11.14 -5.41 -4.70
C ASN A 98 -10.80 -5.50 -6.20
N GLY A 99 -9.61 -6.00 -6.55
CA GLY A 99 -9.08 -5.98 -7.92
C GLY A 99 -8.68 -4.59 -8.40
N VAL A 100 -8.26 -3.71 -7.48
CA VAL A 100 -7.60 -2.46 -7.85
C VAL A 100 -6.18 -2.83 -8.29
N ASP A 101 -5.87 -2.62 -9.56
CA ASP A 101 -4.48 -2.70 -9.99
C ASP A 101 -3.75 -1.43 -9.53
N LEU A 102 -2.93 -1.58 -8.48
CA LEU A 102 -2.16 -0.46 -7.93
C LEU A 102 -1.11 0.07 -8.92
N LEU A 103 -0.75 -0.72 -9.93
CA LEU A 103 0.19 -0.33 -10.99
C LEU A 103 -0.47 0.62 -12.00
N GLU A 104 -1.76 0.46 -12.28
CA GLU A 104 -2.50 1.33 -13.19
C GLU A 104 -2.67 2.74 -12.62
N GLN A 105 -2.74 2.86 -11.29
CA GLN A 105 -2.83 4.14 -10.57
C GLN A 105 -1.49 4.90 -10.52
N GLN A 106 -0.38 4.26 -10.87
CA GLN A 106 0.95 4.88 -11.01
C GLN A 106 1.20 5.42 -12.43
N LEU A 107 0.40 5.03 -13.42
CA LEU A 107 0.52 5.54 -14.78
C LEU A 107 -0.06 6.96 -14.86
N PRO A 108 0.71 7.96 -15.34
CA PRO A 108 0.16 9.27 -15.59
C PRO A 108 -0.97 9.15 -16.61
N THR A 109 -2.10 9.78 -16.34
CA THR A 109 -3.08 10.15 -17.36
C THR A 109 -2.36 11.09 -18.35
N ALA A 110 -1.73 10.51 -19.35
CA ALA A 110 -1.14 11.20 -20.48
C ALA A 110 -2.24 11.56 -21.48
N ASP A 111 -3.20 12.39 -21.06
CA ASP A 111 -4.07 13.09 -22.01
C ASP A 111 -4.53 14.41 -21.39
N GLU A 112 -3.69 15.43 -21.54
CA GLU A 112 -4.12 16.83 -21.60
C GLU A 112 -2.99 17.67 -22.24
N GLY A 113 -3.10 17.93 -23.54
CA GLY A 113 -2.61 19.18 -24.13
C GLY A 113 -1.51 19.10 -25.19
N ALA A 114 -1.84 18.68 -26.42
CA ALA A 114 -1.05 19.00 -27.61
C ALA A 114 -1.90 19.72 -28.68
N ALA A 115 -1.96 21.05 -28.63
CA ALA A 115 -2.16 21.93 -29.78
C ALA A 115 -1.73 23.36 -29.41
N GLY A 116 -0.68 23.86 -30.05
CA GLY A 116 0.09 25.01 -29.57
C GLY A 116 -0.32 26.39 -30.09
N ALA A 117 0.39 27.41 -29.61
CA ALA A 117 0.74 28.62 -30.36
C ALA A 117 1.86 29.40 -29.64
N SER A 118 2.77 29.92 -30.45
CA SER A 118 3.92 30.79 -30.17
C SER A 118 3.65 32.02 -29.30
N GLY A 119 4.62 32.40 -28.44
CA GLY A 119 4.67 33.73 -27.83
C GLY A 119 5.84 33.92 -26.85
N GLN A 120 6.81 34.75 -27.25
CA GLN A 120 7.99 35.16 -26.50
C GLN A 120 7.64 36.22 -25.43
N GLY A 121 8.16 36.10 -24.19
CA GLY A 121 8.00 37.14 -23.16
C GLY A 121 8.59 36.77 -21.80
N SER A 122 9.41 37.68 -21.25
CA SER A 122 10.26 37.53 -20.05
C SER A 122 9.58 38.02 -18.77
N GLY A 123 9.81 37.30 -17.65
CA GLY A 123 10.02 37.85 -16.30
C GLY A 123 8.80 38.14 -15.40
N GLY A 124 8.78 37.54 -14.20
CA GLY A 124 7.94 37.99 -13.07
C GLY A 124 7.57 36.87 -12.08
N TYR A 125 7.61 37.17 -10.78
CA TYR A 125 7.77 36.23 -9.66
C TYR A 125 6.45 35.73 -9.03
N ALA A 126 6.54 34.56 -8.39
CA ALA A 126 5.73 34.04 -7.27
C ALA A 126 4.35 33.39 -7.56
N ALA A 127 4.34 32.06 -7.52
CA ALA A 127 3.51 31.27 -6.59
C ALA A 127 4.02 29.81 -6.63
N MET A 128 4.76 29.39 -5.61
CA MET A 128 5.28 28.03 -5.51
C MET A 128 4.12 27.09 -5.16
N GLY A 129 3.39 26.67 -6.19
CA GLY A 129 2.46 25.56 -6.11
C GLY A 129 3.25 24.30 -5.81
N THR A 130 2.99 23.70 -4.65
CA THR A 130 3.45 22.35 -4.33
C THR A 130 2.66 21.40 -5.23
N ALA A 131 3.11 21.23 -6.47
CA ALA A 131 2.84 20.05 -7.26
C ALA A 131 3.42 18.87 -6.45
N SER A 132 2.57 18.25 -5.63
CA SER A 132 2.91 17.04 -4.89
C SER A 132 3.13 15.96 -5.94
N GLY A 133 4.39 15.84 -6.37
CA GLY A 133 4.83 14.87 -7.35
C GLY A 133 4.36 13.48 -6.98
N ASN A 134 4.09 12.70 -8.02
CA ASN A 134 3.95 11.26 -8.01
C ASN A 134 5.09 10.61 -7.18
N HIS A 135 4.89 10.51 -5.87
CA HIS A 135 5.65 9.61 -5.04
C HIS A 135 4.85 8.32 -5.03
N SER A 136 5.41 7.25 -5.58
CA SER A 136 4.93 5.89 -5.30
C SER A 136 4.61 5.81 -3.81
N SER A 137 3.34 5.68 -3.47
CA SER A 137 2.89 5.67 -2.07
C SER A 137 3.34 4.40 -1.34
N LEU A 138 3.89 3.47 -2.11
CA LEU A 138 4.38 2.16 -1.73
C LEU A 138 5.90 2.18 -1.62
N SER A 139 6.43 1.42 -0.67
CA SER A 139 7.85 1.08 -0.69
C SER A 139 8.12 -0.03 -1.73
N PRO A 140 9.35 -0.15 -2.26
CA PRO A 140 9.70 -1.22 -3.19
C PRO A 140 9.43 -2.63 -2.62
N GLU A 141 9.60 -2.78 -1.31
CA GLU A 141 9.31 -4.03 -0.60
C GLU A 141 7.80 -4.33 -0.54
N GLU A 142 6.96 -3.29 -0.44
CA GLU A 142 5.51 -3.44 -0.48
C GLU A 142 5.00 -3.75 -1.89
N GLU A 143 5.61 -3.20 -2.93
CA GLU A 143 5.30 -3.50 -4.33
C GLU A 143 5.61 -4.97 -4.67
N GLU A 144 6.75 -5.48 -4.21
CA GLU A 144 7.12 -6.89 -4.36
C GLU A 144 6.14 -7.80 -3.62
N TYR A 145 5.79 -7.46 -2.37
CA TYR A 145 4.78 -8.19 -1.60
C TYR A 145 3.42 -8.23 -2.31
N PHE A 146 2.98 -7.09 -2.86
CA PHE A 146 1.73 -6.99 -3.61
C PHE A 146 1.74 -7.87 -4.86
N ARG A 147 2.83 -7.87 -5.64
CA ARG A 147 2.98 -8.76 -6.81
C ARG A 147 2.88 -10.23 -6.43
N GLN A 148 3.64 -10.67 -5.41
CA GLN A 148 3.60 -12.05 -4.94
C GLN A 148 2.23 -12.46 -4.41
N TYR A 149 1.52 -11.56 -3.71
CA TYR A 149 0.17 -11.83 -3.22
C TYR A 149 -0.85 -11.92 -4.37
N SER A 150 -0.73 -11.05 -5.37
CA SER A 150 -1.56 -11.08 -6.57
C SER A 150 -1.38 -12.39 -7.33
N ASP A 151 -0.14 -12.85 -7.51
CA ASP A 151 0.18 -14.12 -8.16
C ASP A 151 -0.37 -15.31 -7.37
N LEU A 152 -0.24 -15.30 -6.05
CA LEU A 152 -0.84 -16.30 -5.16
C LEU A 152 -2.37 -16.34 -5.32
N LEU A 153 -3.00 -15.17 -5.35
CA LEU A 153 -4.45 -15.04 -5.52
C LEU A 153 -4.89 -15.53 -6.90
N ALA A 154 -4.13 -15.22 -7.97
CA ALA A 154 -4.40 -15.71 -9.32
C ALA A 154 -4.28 -17.24 -9.40
N ALA A 155 -3.24 -17.82 -8.79
CA ALA A 155 -3.07 -19.27 -8.71
C ALA A 155 -4.22 -19.94 -7.93
N TYR A 156 -4.71 -19.31 -6.86
CA TYR A 156 -5.85 -19.80 -6.10
C TYR A 156 -7.16 -19.74 -6.90
N LYS A 157 -7.39 -18.64 -7.63
CA LYS A 157 -8.54 -18.49 -8.53
C LYS A 157 -8.50 -19.50 -9.68
N GLY A 158 -7.33 -19.80 -10.22
CA GLY A 158 -7.17 -20.75 -11.31
C GLY A 158 -7.67 -22.17 -10.99
N GLN A 159 -7.79 -22.53 -9.71
CA GLN A 159 -8.39 -23.80 -9.28
C GLN A 159 -9.92 -23.84 -9.45
N TRP A 160 -10.57 -22.68 -9.46
CA TRP A 160 -12.02 -22.53 -9.49
C TRP A 160 -12.43 -21.62 -10.67
N THR A 161 -12.52 -22.19 -11.87
CA THR A 161 -12.86 -21.43 -13.08
C THR A 161 -14.32 -20.97 -13.14
N ASP A 162 -15.19 -21.66 -12.41
CA ASP A 162 -16.65 -21.42 -12.46
C ASP A 162 -17.11 -20.34 -11.47
N ILE A 163 -16.27 -20.00 -10.49
CA ILE A 163 -16.62 -19.14 -9.35
C ILE A 163 -15.64 -17.97 -9.29
N ASP A 164 -16.13 -16.75 -9.50
CA ASP A 164 -15.33 -15.55 -9.25
C ASP A 164 -15.29 -15.22 -7.76
N LEU A 165 -14.18 -15.57 -7.10
CA LEU A 165 -13.92 -15.31 -5.69
C LEU A 165 -13.74 -13.81 -5.36
N THR A 166 -13.54 -12.97 -6.38
CA THR A 166 -13.40 -11.51 -6.25
C THR A 166 -14.58 -10.73 -6.84
N GLY A 167 -15.68 -11.44 -7.08
CA GLY A 167 -16.94 -10.85 -7.51
C GLY A 167 -17.59 -10.03 -6.40
N SER A 168 -18.70 -9.38 -6.71
CA SER A 168 -19.46 -8.61 -5.73
C SER A 168 -20.04 -9.51 -4.64
N LEU A 169 -19.87 -9.11 -3.38
CA LEU A 169 -20.55 -9.76 -2.25
C LEU A 169 -22.03 -9.40 -2.15
N GLU A 170 -22.49 -8.39 -2.90
CA GLU A 170 -23.89 -8.01 -2.95
C GLU A 170 -24.69 -8.98 -3.83
N PRO A 171 -25.78 -9.59 -3.31
CA PRO A 171 -26.58 -10.51 -4.09
C PRO A 171 -27.31 -9.77 -5.22
N PRO A 172 -27.39 -10.35 -6.43
CA PRO A 172 -28.11 -9.75 -7.55
C PRO A 172 -29.62 -9.69 -7.26
N LYS A 173 -30.23 -8.54 -7.52
CA LYS A 173 -31.69 -8.32 -7.32
C LYS A 173 -32.50 -8.75 -8.54
N ASP A 174 -31.97 -8.48 -9.73
CA ASP A 174 -32.61 -8.74 -11.03
C ASP A 174 -31.58 -9.27 -12.04
N LEU A 175 -32.07 -10.03 -13.04
CA LEU A 175 -31.24 -10.60 -14.10
C LEU A 175 -30.69 -9.53 -15.06
N PHE A 176 -31.39 -8.41 -15.21
CA PHE A 176 -31.03 -7.31 -16.09
C PHE A 176 -30.92 -6.02 -15.29
N ILE A 177 -29.89 -5.22 -15.59
CA ILE A 177 -29.66 -3.91 -15.00
C ILE A 177 -29.46 -2.87 -16.11
N ASP A 178 -30.02 -1.68 -15.92
CA ASP A 178 -29.79 -0.56 -16.83
C ASP A 178 -28.54 0.21 -16.41
N VAL A 179 -27.52 0.20 -17.28
CA VAL A 179 -26.26 0.91 -17.10
C VAL A 179 -26.37 2.35 -17.62
N ARG A 180 -25.98 3.34 -16.81
CA ARG A 180 -25.68 4.69 -17.31
C ARG A 180 -24.18 4.91 -17.40
N VAL A 181 -23.76 5.38 -18.55
CA VAL A 181 -22.38 5.66 -18.94
C VAL A 181 -21.81 6.93 -18.26
N LEU A 182 -20.54 6.90 -17.83
CA LEU A 182 -19.86 8.05 -17.19
C LEU A 182 -18.67 8.67 -17.97
N LYS A 183 -17.75 7.90 -18.60
CA LYS A 183 -16.61 8.40 -19.43
C LYS A 183 -16.21 7.40 -20.53
N ASP A 184 -16.39 7.74 -21.83
CA ASP A 184 -16.20 6.87 -23.03
C ASP A 184 -15.00 5.92 -22.94
N ALA A 185 -15.19 4.62 -23.22
CA ALA A 185 -14.17 3.56 -23.12
C ALA A 185 -13.96 2.74 -24.40
N GLY A 186 -14.51 3.17 -25.54
CA GLY A 186 -14.31 2.50 -26.84
C GLY A 186 -15.17 1.24 -27.04
N GLU A 187 -14.62 0.25 -27.77
CA GLU A 187 -15.27 -1.03 -28.04
C GLU A 187 -14.82 -2.08 -27.02
N ILE A 188 -15.77 -2.62 -26.24
CA ILE A 188 -15.49 -3.68 -25.24
C ILE A 188 -15.92 -5.02 -25.82
N GLN A 189 -14.99 -5.98 -25.79
CA GLN A 189 -15.29 -7.37 -26.10
C GLN A 189 -15.99 -8.01 -24.90
N THR A 190 -17.10 -8.69 -25.13
CA THR A 190 -17.71 -9.58 -24.14
C THR A 190 -17.81 -10.99 -24.71
N GLU A 191 -17.97 -12.00 -23.85
CA GLU A 191 -18.13 -13.41 -24.28
C GLU A 191 -19.36 -13.65 -25.19
N TYR A 192 -20.30 -12.70 -25.22
CA TYR A 192 -21.52 -12.75 -26.04
C TYR A 192 -21.52 -11.80 -27.25
N GLY A 193 -20.44 -11.03 -27.48
CA GLY A 193 -20.29 -10.16 -28.65
C GLY A 193 -19.58 -8.82 -28.39
N TYR A 194 -19.30 -8.10 -29.47
CA TYR A 194 -18.74 -6.74 -29.45
C TYR A 194 -19.83 -5.76 -28.97
N VAL A 195 -19.66 -5.13 -27.80
CA VAL A 195 -20.59 -4.08 -27.35
C VAL A 195 -19.97 -2.73 -27.68
N ARG A 196 -20.56 -2.04 -28.66
CA ARG A 196 -20.18 -0.67 -29.04
C ARG A 196 -20.75 0.32 -28.03
N HIS A 197 -19.90 1.21 -27.48
CA HIS A 197 -20.27 2.25 -26.50
C HIS A 197 -20.66 1.70 -25.12
N LEU A 198 -19.92 0.71 -24.60
CA LEU A 198 -19.92 0.42 -23.18
C LEU A 198 -18.64 0.90 -22.53
N ILE A 199 -18.83 1.46 -21.36
CA ILE A 199 -18.10 2.66 -21.04
C ILE A 199 -17.91 2.70 -19.53
N LEU A 200 -16.75 3.17 -19.10
CA LEU A 200 -16.25 2.99 -17.75
C LEU A 200 -17.25 3.46 -16.69
N LEU A 201 -17.93 2.48 -16.10
CA LEU A 201 -18.55 2.59 -14.80
C LEU A 201 -17.42 2.62 -13.77
N PHE A 202 -17.03 3.84 -13.38
CA PHE A 202 -16.72 4.05 -11.97
C PHE A 202 -18.01 3.78 -11.19
N PHE A 203 -18.33 2.51 -10.91
CA PHE A 203 -19.19 2.04 -9.82
C PHE A 203 -19.35 0.51 -9.89
N SER A 204 -18.53 -0.19 -9.10
CA SER A 204 -18.82 -1.44 -8.35
C SER A 204 -19.37 -2.71 -9.05
N LEU A 205 -19.91 -2.65 -10.27
CA LEU A 205 -20.66 -3.74 -10.94
C LEU A 205 -19.94 -4.35 -12.16
N ALA A 206 -18.89 -3.69 -12.70
CA ALA A 206 -18.13 -4.20 -13.84
C ALA A 206 -17.27 -5.44 -13.50
N ARG A 207 -16.99 -5.69 -12.22
CA ARG A 207 -16.19 -6.86 -11.79
C ARG A 207 -16.99 -8.16 -11.70
N ILE A 208 -18.21 -8.23 -12.26
CA ILE A 208 -18.96 -9.48 -12.48
C ILE A 208 -18.71 -10.08 -13.89
N VAL A 209 -18.41 -9.27 -14.90
CA VAL A 209 -18.35 -9.76 -16.29
C VAL A 209 -16.91 -9.98 -16.79
N ASP A 210 -15.93 -9.24 -16.24
CA ASP A 210 -14.59 -9.15 -16.84
C ASP A 210 -13.52 -10.11 -16.27
N ARG A 211 -13.88 -11.05 -15.38
CA ARG A 211 -12.89 -11.95 -14.74
C ARG A 211 -12.89 -13.41 -15.21
N ARG A 212 -13.78 -13.81 -16.11
CA ARG A 212 -13.73 -15.16 -16.73
C ARG A 212 -12.69 -15.29 -17.83
N VAL A 213 -12.20 -14.18 -18.38
CA VAL A 213 -11.24 -14.23 -19.49
C VAL A 213 -9.85 -13.93 -18.97
N GLY A 214 -9.21 -14.98 -18.45
CA GLY A 214 -7.76 -15.03 -18.44
C GLY A 214 -7.25 -14.76 -19.85
N MET A 215 -6.27 -13.86 -19.96
CA MET A 215 -5.38 -13.74 -21.11
C MET A 215 -6.04 -13.21 -22.40
N LEU A 216 -6.41 -11.93 -22.43
CA LEU A 216 -6.52 -11.20 -23.70
C LEU A 216 -5.64 -9.96 -23.66
N THR A 217 -4.50 -10.11 -24.32
CA THR A 217 -3.53 -9.08 -24.68
C THR A 217 -4.25 -7.90 -25.33
N LEU A 218 -4.23 -6.73 -24.69
CA LEU A 218 -4.57 -5.48 -25.38
C LEU A 218 -3.51 -5.22 -26.46
N HIS A 219 -3.88 -5.41 -27.72
CA HIS A 219 -3.20 -4.76 -28.84
C HIS A 219 -3.94 -3.45 -29.11
N ILE A 220 -3.33 -2.35 -28.65
CA ILE A 220 -3.69 -1.00 -29.07
C ILE A 220 -3.02 -0.83 -30.45
N GLY A 221 -3.84 -0.80 -31.50
CA GLY A 221 -3.45 -0.40 -32.85
C GLY A 221 -3.70 1.08 -33.07
#